data_AF-A0A3B3XL59-F1
#
_entry.id   AF-A0A3B3XL59-F1
#
_cell.length_a   1.000
_cell.length_b   1.000
_cell.length_c   1.000
_cell.angle_alpha   90.00
_cell.angle_beta   90.00
_cell.angle_gamma   90.00
#
_symmetry.space_group_name_H-M   'P 1'
#
loop_
_entity.id
_entity.type
_entity.pdbx_description
1 polymer ?
#
loop_
_entity_poly.entity_id
_entity_poly.type
_entity_poly.pdbx_seq_one_letter_code
_entity_poly.pdbx_strand_id
1 'polypeptide(L)'
;MFTHSSLLSANNRHNRRVRDQRDDGRPYIKKPPNAFMLFLKELRPKVVSELNISRSTMVNRVVAEMWKSLPVEVKARYSEKARLEQRLHQQQHPGWSTNDNYVCGVCSNMVTSPA
;
A
#
# COMPACT_ATOMS: atom_id res chain seq x y z
N MET A 1 24.11 8.54 29.27
CA MET A 1 23.44 7.27 28.90
C MET A 1 21.99 7.60 28.54
N PHE A 2 21.40 6.80 27.63
CA PHE A 2 20.12 6.99 26.89
C PHE A 2 20.25 7.82 25.59
N THR A 3 20.54 7.20 24.42
CA THR A 3 19.61 6.57 23.44
C THR A 3 18.73 7.59 22.71
N HIS A 4 18.56 7.69 21.39
CA HIS A 4 18.83 6.81 20.25
C HIS A 4 18.96 7.63 18.95
N SER A 5 19.62 7.02 17.97
CA SER A 5 19.66 7.35 16.55
C SER A 5 18.41 8.05 16.01
N SER A 6 18.61 9.25 15.47
CA SER A 6 17.64 9.95 14.63
C SER A 6 17.45 9.15 13.34
N LEU A 7 16.47 8.24 13.35
CA LEU A 7 16.06 7.49 12.18
C LEU A 7 15.57 8.46 11.11
N LEU A 8 16.12 8.28 9.91
CA LEU A 8 15.78 8.95 8.66
C LEU A 8 14.25 9.03 8.45
N SER A 9 13.66 10.20 8.73
CA SER A 9 12.32 10.54 8.26
C SER A 9 12.43 11.28 6.94
N ALA A 10 12.76 10.54 5.88
CA ALA A 10 12.77 11.07 4.52
C ALA A 10 11.71 10.37 3.66
N ASN A 11 10.93 11.20 2.96
CA ASN A 11 10.09 10.88 1.80
C ASN A 11 8.67 10.33 2.04
N ASN A 12 7.76 11.21 2.45
CA ASN A 12 6.31 11.02 2.25
C ASN A 12 5.64 12.18 1.49
N ARG A 13 6.33 12.80 0.52
CA ARG A 13 5.76 13.87 -0.34
C ARG A 13 4.86 13.35 -1.48
N HIS A 14 4.92 12.05 -1.80
CA HIS A 14 4.13 11.44 -2.88
C HIS A 14 2.69 11.03 -2.46
N ASN A 15 2.36 11.11 -1.17
CA ASN A 15 1.12 10.58 -0.61
C ASN A 15 0.06 11.68 -0.36
N ARG A 16 0.37 12.94 -0.70
CA ARG A 16 -0.53 14.09 -0.46
C ARG A 16 -1.56 14.28 -1.57
N ARG A 17 -1.21 13.96 -2.83
CA ARG A 17 -2.05 14.24 -4.00
C ARG A 17 -3.27 13.32 -4.18
N VAL A 18 -3.29 12.15 -3.53
CA VAL A 18 -4.41 11.18 -3.62
C VAL A 18 -5.40 11.34 -2.46
N ARG A 19 -5.05 12.17 -1.45
CA ARG A 19 -5.72 12.19 -0.16
C ARG A 19 -6.84 13.24 -0.04
N ASP A 20 -6.98 14.11 -1.04
CA ASP A 20 -7.71 15.38 -0.93
C ASP A 20 -8.93 15.51 -1.87
N GLN A 21 -9.32 14.43 -2.58
CA GLN A 21 -10.47 14.46 -3.50
C GLN A 21 -11.60 13.53 -3.07
N ARG A 22 -12.04 13.62 -1.81
CA ARG A 22 -13.27 12.95 -1.35
C ARG A 22 -14.09 13.94 -0.55
N ASP A 23 -15.11 14.46 -1.20
CA ASP A 23 -15.98 15.56 -0.72
C ASP A 23 -17.10 15.06 0.21
N ASP A 24 -16.98 13.86 0.80
CA ASP A 24 -18.07 13.21 1.55
C ASP A 24 -17.85 13.18 3.07
N GLY A 25 -16.84 13.88 3.60
CA GLY A 25 -16.57 13.97 5.04
C GLY A 25 -16.21 12.65 5.75
N ARG A 26 -16.18 11.52 5.04
CA ARG A 26 -15.83 10.20 5.60
C ARG A 26 -14.31 10.03 5.68
N PRO A 27 -13.76 9.55 6.81
CA PRO A 27 -12.33 9.28 6.94
C PRO A 27 -11.82 8.29 5.89
N TYR A 28 -10.77 8.67 5.15
CA TYR A 28 -10.11 7.77 4.20
C TYR A 28 -9.35 6.64 4.92
N ILE A 29 -9.92 5.45 4.91
CA ILE A 29 -9.29 4.23 5.44
C ILE A 29 -8.51 3.53 4.32
N LYS A 30 -7.19 3.46 4.46
CA LYS A 30 -6.29 2.85 3.49
C LYS A 30 -6.47 1.34 3.42
N LYS A 31 -6.32 0.77 2.23
CA LYS A 31 -6.33 -0.68 2.04
C LYS A 31 -5.21 -1.35 2.83
N PRO A 32 -5.45 -2.52 3.44
CA PRO A 32 -4.40 -3.29 4.07
C PRO A 32 -3.35 -3.68 3.01
N PRO A 33 -2.05 -3.66 3.37
CA PRO A 33 -0.97 -3.95 2.43
C PRO A 33 -0.98 -5.43 2.03
N ASN A 34 -0.84 -5.71 0.72
CA ASN A 34 -0.62 -7.05 0.22
C ASN A 34 0.85 -7.49 0.41
N ALA A 35 1.15 -8.77 0.09
CA ALA A 35 2.47 -9.36 0.26
C ALA A 35 3.59 -8.56 -0.45
N PHE A 36 3.32 -8.12 -1.69
CA PHE A 36 4.27 -7.33 -2.47
C PHE A 36 4.46 -5.91 -1.93
N MET A 37 3.40 -5.28 -1.43
CA MET A 37 3.47 -3.95 -0.81
C MET A 37 4.29 -3.96 0.48
N LEU A 38 4.19 -5.04 1.28
CA LEU A 38 5.07 -5.25 2.43
C LEU A 38 6.53 -5.36 2.01
N PHE A 39 6.80 -6.16 0.98
CA PHE A 39 8.15 -6.31 0.43
C PHE A 39 8.71 -5.01 -0.15
N LEU A 40 7.90 -4.26 -0.90
CA LEU A 40 8.24 -2.93 -1.40
C LEU A 40 8.60 -1.96 -0.28
N LYS A 41 7.84 -1.96 0.82
CA LYS A 41 8.10 -1.07 1.97
C LYS A 41 9.49 -1.30 2.55
N GLU A 42 9.94 -2.55 2.63
CA GLU A 42 11.25 -2.91 3.16
C GLU A 42 12.38 -2.71 2.14
N LEU A 43 12.15 -3.05 0.87
CA LEU A 43 13.21 -3.01 -0.16
C LEU A 43 13.41 -1.64 -0.79
N ARG A 44 12.37 -0.82 -0.92
CA ARG A 44 12.48 0.50 -1.56
C ARG A 44 13.59 1.38 -0.95
N PRO A 45 13.75 1.52 0.38
CA PRO A 45 14.86 2.29 0.93
C PRO A 45 16.23 1.65 0.65
N LYS A 46 16.32 0.31 0.61
CA LYS A 46 17.57 -0.40 0.29
C LYS A 46 18.00 -0.14 -1.15
N VAL A 47 17.09 -0.30 -2.10
CA VAL A 47 17.35 -0.06 -3.53
C VAL A 47 17.70 1.41 -3.81
N VAL A 48 17.03 2.35 -3.15
CA VAL A 48 17.36 3.78 -3.25
C VAL A 48 18.77 4.04 -2.72
N SER A 49 19.15 3.42 -1.59
CA SER A 49 20.47 3.62 -0.98
C SER A 49 21.59 2.94 -1.78
N GLU A 50 21.38 1.71 -2.26
CA GLU A 50 22.40 0.90 -2.93
C GLU A 50 22.62 1.36 -4.38
N LEU A 51 21.54 1.68 -5.11
CA LEU A 51 21.61 2.07 -6.51
C LEU A 51 21.61 3.60 -6.70
N ASN A 52 21.49 4.38 -5.61
CA ASN A 52 21.34 5.84 -5.64
C ASN A 52 20.26 6.34 -6.62
N ILE A 53 19.19 5.54 -6.82
CA ILE A 53 18.12 5.85 -7.77
C ILE A 53 17.07 6.73 -7.09
N SER A 54 16.93 7.97 -7.55
CA SER A 54 15.91 8.92 -7.07
C SER A 54 14.54 8.70 -7.71
N ARG A 55 14.49 8.11 -8.92
CA ARG A 55 13.26 7.92 -9.69
C ARG A 55 12.45 6.73 -9.18
N SER A 56 11.32 7.02 -8.54
CA SER A 56 10.43 5.99 -7.95
C SER A 56 9.92 4.96 -8.95
N THR A 57 9.70 5.33 -10.21
CA THR A 57 9.29 4.40 -11.27
C THR A 57 10.35 3.33 -11.55
N MET A 58 11.63 3.72 -11.52
CA MET A 58 12.75 2.79 -11.72
C MET A 58 12.95 1.89 -10.51
N VAL A 59 12.88 2.45 -9.30
CA VAL A 59 12.96 1.66 -8.05
C VAL A 59 11.86 0.59 -8.01
N ASN A 60 10.62 0.95 -8.35
CA ASN A 60 9.52 0.00 -8.37
C ASN A 60 9.71 -1.11 -9.43
N ARG A 61 10.33 -0.80 -10.57
CA ARG A 61 10.69 -1.83 -11.58
C ARG A 61 11.71 -2.82 -11.01
N VAL A 62 12.79 -2.31 -10.42
CA VAL A 62 13.83 -3.17 -9.82
C VAL A 62 13.23 -4.07 -8.74
N VAL A 63 12.43 -3.52 -7.83
CA VAL A 63 11.80 -4.33 -6.77
C VAL A 63 10.79 -5.34 -7.33
N ALA A 64 10.06 -5.00 -8.39
CA ALA A 64 9.15 -5.94 -9.05
C ALA A 64 9.90 -7.13 -9.67
N GLU A 65 11.05 -6.89 -10.30
CA GLU A 65 11.91 -7.95 -10.82
C GLU A 65 12.49 -8.81 -9.69
N MET A 66 13.00 -8.19 -8.63
CA MET A 66 13.46 -8.93 -7.44
C MET A 66 12.36 -9.80 -6.85
N TRP A 67 11.13 -9.30 -6.76
CA TRP A 67 9.98 -10.06 -6.28
C TRP A 67 9.69 -11.28 -7.17
N LYS A 68 9.77 -11.15 -8.49
CA LYS A 68 9.58 -12.29 -9.40
C LYS A 68 10.63 -13.37 -9.15
N SER A 69 11.89 -12.98 -8.99
CA SER A 69 13.02 -13.88 -8.74
C SER A 69 13.07 -14.48 -7.33
N LEU A 70 12.24 -14.01 -6.39
CA LEU A 70 12.25 -14.57 -5.03
C LEU A 70 11.73 -16.02 -4.95
N PRO A 71 12.31 -16.85 -4.05
CA PRO A 71 11.80 -18.18 -3.76
C PRO A 71 10.37 -18.16 -3.23
N VAL A 72 9.63 -19.26 -3.47
CA VAL A 72 8.22 -19.37 -3.09
C VAL A 72 8.03 -19.33 -1.58
N GLU A 73 8.99 -19.84 -0.80
CA GLU A 73 8.99 -19.86 0.65
C GLU A 73 9.05 -18.43 1.20
N VAL A 74 9.86 -17.57 0.56
CA VAL A 74 9.95 -16.16 0.93
C VAL A 74 8.65 -15.44 0.61
N LYS A 75 8.09 -15.67 -0.58
CA LYS A 75 6.78 -15.12 -0.98
C LYS A 75 5.68 -15.57 0.00
N ALA A 76 5.67 -16.83 0.40
CA ALA A 76 4.70 -17.39 1.36
C ALA A 76 4.77 -16.69 2.72
N ARG A 77 5.98 -16.38 3.24
CA ARG A 77 6.15 -15.60 4.48
C ARG A 77 5.50 -14.22 4.38
N TYR A 78 5.66 -13.53 3.25
CA TYR A 78 5.02 -12.21 3.04
C TYR A 78 3.51 -12.33 2.81
N SER A 79 3.04 -13.40 2.16
CA SER A 79 1.61 -13.70 2.01
C SER A 79 0.93 -13.93 3.35
N GLU A 80 1.55 -14.68 4.28
CA GLU A 80 0.97 -14.88 5.61
C GLU A 80 0.97 -13.57 6.41
N LYS A 81 2.04 -12.78 6.36
CA LYS A 81 2.05 -11.43 6.97
C LYS A 81 0.91 -10.57 6.41
N ALA A 82 0.71 -10.54 5.10
CA ALA A 82 -0.36 -9.78 4.48
C ALA A 82 -1.75 -10.27 4.92
N ARG A 83 -1.92 -11.59 5.10
CA ARG A 83 -3.16 -12.17 5.63
C ARG A 83 -3.44 -11.72 7.06
N LEU A 84 -2.42 -11.68 7.92
CA LEU A 84 -2.54 -11.19 9.29
C LEU A 84 -2.91 -9.70 9.33
N GLU A 85 -2.22 -8.88 8.53
CA GLU A 85 -2.52 -7.44 8.40
C GLU A 85 -3.95 -7.21 7.88
N GLN A 86 -4.41 -8.01 6.91
CA GLN A 86 -5.79 -7.93 6.41
C GLN A 86 -6.81 -8.26 7.51
N ARG A 87 -6.58 -9.30 8.30
CA ARG A 87 -7.47 -9.68 9.42
C ARG A 87 -7.50 -8.60 10.49
N LEU A 88 -6.34 -8.07 10.86
CA LEU A 88 -6.22 -7.00 11.84
C LEU A 88 -6.94 -5.74 11.35
N HIS A 89 -6.79 -5.39 10.08
CA HIS A 89 -7.53 -4.28 9.47
C HIS A 89 -9.05 -4.52 9.50
N GLN A 90 -9.51 -5.73 9.17
CA GLN A 90 -10.94 -6.07 9.25
C GLN A 90 -11.49 -5.94 10.68
N GLN A 91 -10.72 -6.32 11.69
CA GLN A 91 -11.10 -6.18 13.10
C GLN A 91 -11.13 -4.72 13.55
N GLN A 92 -10.15 -3.91 13.12
CA GLN A 92 -10.06 -2.49 13.48
C GLN A 92 -11.06 -1.62 12.74
N HIS A 93 -11.47 -2.04 11.55
CA HIS A 93 -12.39 -1.32 10.68
C HIS A 93 -13.57 -2.21 10.27
N PRO A 94 -14.45 -2.58 11.23
CA PRO A 94 -15.66 -3.31 10.92
C PRO A 94 -16.52 -2.48 9.96
N GLY A 95 -16.89 -3.04 8.82
CA GLY A 95 -17.67 -2.36 7.78
C GLY A 95 -16.85 -1.67 6.69
N TRP A 96 -15.52 -1.74 6.73
CA TRP A 96 -14.70 -1.24 5.62
C TRP A 96 -14.76 -2.18 4.41
N SER A 97 -15.08 -1.62 3.24
CA SER A 97 -15.04 -2.30 1.95
C SER A 97 -14.01 -1.69 1.02
N THR A 98 -13.48 -2.50 0.10
CA THR A 98 -12.62 -2.00 -0.98
C THR A 98 -13.36 -1.04 -1.91
N ASN A 99 -14.69 -1.13 -1.96
CA ASN A 99 -15.59 -0.30 -2.77
C ASN A 99 -15.65 1.14 -2.24
N ASP A 100 -15.68 1.33 -0.91
CA ASP A 100 -15.61 2.65 -0.24
C ASP A 100 -14.39 3.48 -0.68
N ASN A 101 -13.39 2.82 -1.29
CA ASN A 101 -12.18 3.42 -1.79
C ASN A 101 -12.11 3.70 -3.30
N TYR A 102 -13.04 3.18 -4.10
CA TYR A 102 -13.06 3.36 -5.56
C TYR A 102 -14.28 4.12 -6.08
N VAL A 103 -15.21 4.57 -5.23
CA VAL A 103 -16.34 5.44 -5.62
C VAL A 103 -15.89 6.89 -5.85
N CYS A 104 -14.81 7.07 -6.62
CA CYS A 104 -14.46 8.34 -7.21
C CYS A 104 -14.38 8.12 -8.71
N GLY A 105 -15.51 8.36 -9.41
CA GLY A 105 -15.49 8.65 -10.84
C GLY A 105 -16.17 7.68 -11.80
N VAL A 106 -17.31 7.05 -11.46
CA VAL A 106 -18.19 6.46 -12.51
C VAL A 106 -19.65 6.75 -12.18
N CYS A 107 -20.33 7.39 -13.13
CA CYS A 107 -21.72 7.80 -13.10
C CYS A 107 -22.65 6.67 -12.60
N SER A 108 -23.46 6.96 -11.59
CA SER A 108 -24.65 6.17 -11.26
C SER A 108 -25.69 6.35 -12.36
N ASN A 109 -25.69 5.49 -13.37
CA ASN A 109 -26.86 5.29 -14.22
C ASN A 109 -27.44 3.89 -13.95
N MET A 110 -28.59 3.94 -13.29
CA MET A 110 -29.62 2.93 -13.08
C MET A 110 -29.48 1.62 -13.85
N VAL A 111 -29.46 0.50 -13.12
CA VAL A 111 -30.17 -0.71 -13.55
C VAL A 111 -31.05 -1.17 -12.39
N THR A 112 -32.23 -0.58 -12.32
CA THR A 112 -33.41 -1.20 -11.72
C THR A 112 -34.51 -1.14 -12.77
N SER A 113 -34.79 -2.26 -13.42
CA SER A 113 -36.15 -2.67 -13.73
C SER A 113 -36.17 -4.12 -14.23
N PRO A 114 -36.84 -5.05 -13.54
CA PRO A 114 -37.28 -6.31 -14.13
C PRO A 114 -38.57 -6.07 -14.92
N ALA A 115 -38.68 -6.70 -16.07
CA ALA A 115 -39.93 -6.99 -16.77
C ALA A 115 -39.91 -8.47 -17.15
#